data_AF-M3GV90-F1
#
_entry.id   AF-M3GV90-F1
#
_cell.length_a   1.000
_cell.length_b   1.000
_cell.length_c   1.000
_cell.angle_alpha   90.00
_cell.angle_beta   90.00
_cell.angle_gamma   90.00
#
_symmetry.space_group_name_H-M   'P 1'
#
loop_
_entity.id
_entity.type
_entity.pdbx_description
1 polymer ?
#
loop_
_entity_poly.entity_id
_entity_poly.type
_entity_poly.pdbx_seq_one_letter_code
_entity_poly.pdbx_strand_id
1 'polypeptide(L)'
;MKKSTVEQPLTDKQLKESEELKKTSERKSEAQRGEYHSNKVCRHAFWGTKSRLMFMEKYRFEFSIRSMAEVLEVSRSGFYQFLKRSKNVLEKYDPELVEFIKETWLSNRKNYGLVRLLREVKKVYSFYGARTVRKVMKLCEIRGKQEKRFRIATTDSKHKNRIAPDLVQRKFQSCSKK
;
A
#
# COMPACT_ATOMS: atom_id res chain seq x y z
N MET A 1 -77.60 1.48 -2.29
CA MET A 1 -77.28 1.76 -3.70
C MET A 1 -75.77 2.00 -3.82
N LYS A 2 -74.99 1.03 -4.29
CA LYS A 2 -73.54 1.20 -4.55
C LYS A 2 -73.40 1.63 -6.01
N LYS A 3 -72.93 2.85 -6.26
CA LYS A 3 -72.57 3.31 -7.62
C LYS A 3 -71.40 2.46 -8.10
N SER A 4 -71.62 1.67 -9.15
CA SER A 4 -70.57 1.01 -9.90
C SER A 4 -69.71 2.06 -10.57
N THR A 5 -68.49 2.25 -10.07
CA THR A 5 -67.46 3.07 -10.72
C THR A 5 -67.11 2.39 -12.04
N VAL A 6 -67.51 3.00 -13.15
CA VAL A 6 -67.16 2.55 -14.50
C VAL A 6 -65.67 2.82 -14.69
N GLU A 7 -64.84 1.79 -14.63
CA GLU A 7 -63.43 1.88 -15.01
C GLU A 7 -63.37 2.15 -16.52
N GLN A 8 -62.96 3.36 -16.89
CA GLN A 8 -62.74 3.73 -18.28
C GLN A 8 -61.49 3.00 -18.80
N PRO A 9 -61.51 2.43 -20.02
CA PRO A 9 -60.38 1.72 -20.59
C PRO A 9 -59.21 2.68 -20.82
N LEU A 10 -58.01 2.27 -20.37
CA LEU A 10 -56.77 3.03 -20.52
C LEU A 10 -56.51 3.30 -22.02
N THR A 11 -56.28 4.55 -22.39
CA THR A 11 -55.99 4.94 -23.77
C THR A 11 -54.62 4.43 -24.23
N ASP A 12 -54.45 4.11 -25.52
CA ASP A 12 -53.20 3.55 -26.10
C ASP A 12 -51.93 4.35 -25.75
N LYS A 13 -52.07 5.67 -25.54
CA LYS A 13 -50.97 6.53 -25.06
C LYS A 13 -50.52 6.18 -23.65
N GLN A 14 -51.45 5.92 -22.74
CA GLN A 14 -51.18 5.55 -21.34
C GLN A 14 -50.52 4.17 -21.24
N LEU A 15 -50.90 3.24 -22.12
CA LEU A 15 -50.24 1.93 -22.22
C LEU A 15 -48.77 2.07 -22.66
N LYS A 16 -48.52 2.88 -23.69
CA LYS A 16 -47.16 3.16 -24.19
C LYS A 16 -46.27 3.85 -23.16
N GLU A 17 -46.81 4.83 -22.44
CA GLU A 17 -46.13 5.52 -21.34
C GLU A 17 -45.77 4.56 -20.19
N SER A 18 -46.67 3.63 -19.84
CA SER A 18 -46.44 2.63 -18.80
C SER A 18 -45.38 1.58 -19.19
N GLU A 19 -45.31 1.20 -20.46
CA GLU A 19 -44.27 0.31 -21.00
C GLU A 19 -42.90 0.99 -21.02
N GLU A 20 -42.83 2.26 -21.40
CA GLU A 20 -41.60 3.04 -21.33
C GLU A 20 -41.12 3.21 -19.88
N LEU A 21 -42.04 3.45 -18.93
CA LEU A 21 -41.71 3.53 -17.49
C LEU A 21 -41.17 2.19 -16.95
N LYS A 22 -41.77 1.06 -17.34
CA LYS A 22 -41.28 -0.29 -16.98
C LYS A 22 -39.88 -0.53 -17.54
N LYS A 23 -39.67 -0.25 -18.83
CA LYS A 23 -38.38 -0.41 -19.52
C LYS A 23 -37.28 0.46 -18.91
N THR A 24 -37.64 1.67 -18.44
CA THR A 24 -36.72 2.58 -17.76
C THR A 24 -36.38 2.09 -16.35
N SER A 25 -37.35 1.52 -15.62
CA SER A 25 -37.13 0.92 -14.30
C SER A 25 -36.28 -0.36 -14.36
N GLU A 26 -36.48 -1.18 -15.39
CA GLU A 26 -35.69 -2.39 -15.64
C GLU A 26 -34.23 -2.04 -15.92
N ARG A 27 -33.97 -1.08 -16.81
CA ARG A 27 -32.61 -0.57 -17.08
C ARG A 27 -31.92 -0.04 -15.81
N LYS A 28 -32.66 0.66 -14.94
CA LYS A 28 -32.14 1.11 -13.63
C LYS A 28 -31.81 -0.06 -12.71
N SER A 29 -32.64 -1.11 -12.69
CA SER A 29 -32.42 -2.31 -11.89
C SER A 29 -31.22 -3.13 -12.37
N GLU A 30 -30.99 -3.21 -13.69
CA GLU A 30 -29.84 -3.88 -14.30
C GLU A 30 -28.54 -3.14 -14.03
N ALA A 31 -28.56 -1.80 -14.15
CA ALA A 31 -27.44 -0.95 -13.75
C ALA A 31 -27.08 -1.14 -12.26
N GLN A 32 -28.09 -1.16 -11.38
CA GLN A 32 -27.90 -1.42 -9.94
C GLN A 32 -27.33 -2.82 -9.66
N ARG A 33 -27.74 -3.86 -10.41
CA ARG A 33 -27.22 -5.23 -10.25
C ARG A 33 -25.73 -5.31 -10.59
N GLY A 34 -25.30 -4.64 -11.66
CA GLY A 34 -23.88 -4.53 -12.04
C GLY A 34 -23.05 -3.77 -11.01
N GLU A 35 -23.60 -2.68 -10.48
CA GLU A 35 -22.99 -1.86 -9.43
C GLU A 35 -22.80 -2.64 -8.12
N TYR A 36 -23.77 -3.49 -7.75
CA TYR A 36 -23.71 -4.33 -6.55
C TYR A 36 -22.55 -5.33 -6.55
N HIS A 37 -22.23 -5.89 -7.73
CA HIS A 37 -21.13 -6.84 -7.88
C HIS A 37 -19.77 -6.16 -7.74
N SER A 38 -19.62 -4.96 -8.30
CA SER A 38 -18.39 -4.16 -8.18
C SER A 38 -18.05 -3.86 -6.72
N ASN A 39 -19.06 -3.54 -5.90
CA ASN A 39 -18.86 -3.09 -4.52
C ASN A 39 -18.41 -4.22 -3.58
N LYS A 40 -18.79 -5.47 -3.90
CA LYS A 40 -18.35 -6.65 -3.15
C LYS A 40 -16.92 -7.02 -3.49
N VAL A 41 -16.58 -7.02 -4.78
CA VAL A 41 -15.21 -7.30 -5.25
C VAL A 41 -14.25 -6.23 -4.75
N CYS A 42 -14.61 -4.94 -4.85
CA CYS A 42 -13.75 -3.85 -4.41
C CYS A 42 -13.49 -3.82 -2.88
N ARG A 43 -14.44 -4.31 -2.07
CA ARG A 43 -14.25 -4.45 -0.61
C ARG A 43 -13.32 -5.61 -0.24
N HIS A 44 -13.38 -6.72 -0.95
CA HIS A 44 -12.51 -7.87 -0.71
C HIS A 44 -11.11 -7.70 -1.30
N ALA A 45 -11.00 -7.12 -2.50
CA ALA A 45 -9.73 -6.96 -3.21
C ALA A 45 -8.88 -5.81 -2.65
N PHE A 46 -9.51 -4.76 -2.11
CA PHE A 46 -8.80 -3.57 -1.64
C PHE A 46 -9.13 -3.23 -0.19
N TRP A 47 -8.13 -3.35 0.69
CA TRP A 47 -8.24 -2.86 2.06
C TRP A 47 -8.19 -1.32 2.08
N GLY A 48 -9.36 -0.70 2.14
CA GLY A 48 -9.55 0.74 2.29
C GLY A 48 -9.25 1.59 1.04
N THR A 49 -9.53 2.90 1.14
CA THR A 49 -9.46 3.86 0.02
C THR A 49 -8.05 4.03 -0.53
N LYS A 50 -7.03 3.97 0.32
CA LYS A 50 -5.62 4.12 -0.10
C LYS A 50 -5.19 3.06 -1.11
N SER A 51 -5.59 1.80 -0.88
CA SER A 51 -5.24 0.68 -1.77
C SER A 51 -5.88 0.84 -3.15
N ARG A 52 -7.13 1.31 -3.19
CA ARG A 52 -7.84 1.63 -4.45
C ARG A 52 -7.14 2.75 -5.21
N LEU A 53 -6.74 3.81 -4.52
CA LEU A 53 -6.02 4.94 -5.11
C LEU A 53 -4.63 4.55 -5.63
N MET A 54 -3.90 3.68 -4.93
CA MET A 54 -2.63 3.11 -5.40
C MET A 54 -2.82 2.25 -6.65
N PHE A 55 -3.91 1.47 -6.73
CA PHE A 55 -4.25 0.73 -7.95
C PHE A 55 -4.49 1.68 -9.13
N MET A 56 -5.27 2.74 -8.93
CA MET A 56 -5.50 3.76 -9.96
C MET A 56 -4.19 4.42 -10.42
N GLU A 57 -3.27 4.72 -9.50
CA GLU A 57 -1.97 5.32 -9.83
C GLU A 57 -1.11 4.37 -10.69
N LYS A 58 -1.11 3.08 -10.36
CA LYS A 58 -0.36 2.04 -11.09
C LYS A 58 -0.87 1.87 -12.53
N TYR A 59 -2.20 1.85 -12.72
CA TYR A 59 -2.82 1.55 -14.01
C TYR A 59 -3.35 2.79 -14.76
N ARG A 60 -2.94 4.01 -14.37
CA ARG A 60 -3.43 5.28 -14.94
C ARG A 60 -3.18 5.47 -16.44
N PHE A 61 -2.25 4.70 -17.01
CA PHE A 61 -1.89 4.77 -18.42
C PHE A 61 -2.58 3.69 -19.27
N GLU A 62 -3.10 2.65 -18.62
CA GLU A 62 -3.76 1.52 -19.30
C GLU A 62 -5.28 1.72 -19.36
N PHE A 63 -5.88 2.32 -18.32
CA PHE A 63 -7.32 2.53 -18.22
C PHE A 63 -7.68 3.99 -17.99
N SER A 64 -8.89 4.37 -18.40
CA SER A 64 -9.42 5.70 -18.14
C SER A 64 -9.62 5.92 -16.63
N ILE A 65 -9.22 7.09 -16.13
CA ILE A 65 -9.38 7.46 -14.70
C ILE A 65 -10.86 7.45 -14.31
N ARG A 66 -11.75 7.83 -15.23
CA ARG A 66 -13.20 7.84 -15.01
C ARG A 66 -13.73 6.43 -14.75
N SER A 67 -13.39 5.47 -15.62
CA SER A 67 -13.85 4.09 -15.49
C SER A 67 -13.33 3.45 -14.22
N MET A 68 -12.05 3.67 -13.87
CA MET A 68 -11.50 3.14 -12.62
C MET A 68 -12.15 3.75 -11.37
N ALA A 69 -12.45 5.06 -11.39
CA ALA A 69 -13.11 5.74 -10.29
C ALA A 69 -14.54 5.22 -10.05
N GLU A 70 -15.28 4.95 -11.13
CA GLU A 70 -16.61 4.35 -11.09
C GLU A 70 -16.56 2.91 -10.52
N VAL A 71 -15.67 2.06 -11.05
CA VAL A 71 -15.54 0.66 -10.59
C VAL A 71 -15.10 0.57 -9.12
N LEU A 72 -14.11 1.37 -8.72
CA LEU A 72 -13.51 1.31 -7.38
C LEU A 72 -14.30 2.13 -6.33
N GLU A 73 -15.40 2.77 -6.71
CA GLU A 73 -16.19 3.69 -5.87
C GLU A 73 -15.33 4.77 -5.21
N VAL A 74 -14.45 5.43 -5.97
CA VAL A 74 -13.57 6.50 -5.45
C VAL A 74 -13.84 7.81 -6.19
N SER A 75 -13.80 8.93 -5.48
CA SER A 75 -13.95 10.23 -6.14
C SER A 75 -12.73 10.56 -7.01
N ARG A 76 -12.99 11.05 -8.22
CA ARG A 76 -11.94 11.55 -9.14
C ARG A 76 -11.10 12.66 -8.49
N SER A 77 -11.76 13.58 -7.78
CA SER A 77 -11.08 14.63 -7.01
C SER A 77 -10.19 14.06 -5.90
N GLY A 78 -10.63 13.00 -5.22
CA GLY A 78 -9.83 12.26 -4.24
C GLY A 78 -8.57 11.65 -4.85
N PHE A 79 -8.66 11.11 -6.08
CA PHE A 79 -7.50 10.60 -6.82
C PHE A 79 -6.48 11.69 -7.15
N TYR A 80 -6.91 12.82 -7.71
CA TYR A 80 -5.98 13.91 -7.99
C TYR A 80 -5.37 14.54 -6.73
N GLN A 81 -6.13 14.63 -5.63
CA GLN A 81 -5.56 15.02 -4.33
C GLN A 81 -4.54 14.00 -3.81
N PHE A 82 -4.80 12.70 -4.00
CA PHE A 82 -3.86 11.64 -3.65
C PHE A 82 -2.57 11.76 -4.45
N LEU A 83 -2.65 11.97 -5.78
CA LEU A 83 -1.49 12.23 -6.62
C LEU A 83 -0.68 13.45 -6.16
N LYS A 84 -1.37 14.52 -5.74
CA LYS A 84 -0.70 15.70 -5.19
C LYS A 84 0.03 15.37 -3.89
N ARG A 85 -0.57 14.56 -3.01
CA ARG A 85 0.06 14.14 -1.75
C ARG A 85 1.20 13.13 -1.95
N SER A 86 1.12 12.24 -2.95
CA SER A 86 2.12 11.20 -3.20
C SER A 86 3.42 11.77 -3.77
N LYS A 87 3.34 12.73 -4.69
CA LYS A 87 4.51 13.43 -5.25
C LYS A 87 5.32 14.18 -4.18
N ASN A 88 4.65 14.71 -3.17
CA ASN A 88 5.28 15.55 -2.16
C ASN A 88 6.12 14.80 -1.11
N VAL A 89 6.27 13.48 -1.18
CA VAL A 89 6.98 12.75 -0.09
C VAL A 89 8.47 13.06 -0.07
N LEU A 90 9.08 13.22 -1.26
CA LEU A 90 10.48 13.61 -1.42
C LEU A 90 10.68 15.12 -1.29
N GLU A 91 9.81 15.93 -1.93
CA GLU A 91 9.79 17.40 -1.83
C GLU A 91 9.48 17.91 -0.41
N LYS A 92 8.94 17.05 0.47
CA LYS A 92 8.71 17.40 1.88
C LYS A 92 10.01 17.61 2.65
N TYR A 93 11.12 17.03 2.18
CA TYR A 93 12.41 17.19 2.81
C TYR A 93 13.26 18.13 1.98
N ASP A 94 14.04 18.93 2.69
CA ASP A 94 14.99 19.87 2.12
C ASP A 94 15.93 19.14 1.14
N PRO A 95 16.00 19.55 -0.14
CA PRO A 95 16.86 18.92 -1.14
C PRO A 95 18.34 18.94 -0.71
N GLU A 96 18.78 19.99 0.00
CA GLU A 96 20.16 20.11 0.49
C GLU A 96 20.49 18.98 1.47
N LEU A 97 19.58 18.68 2.40
CA LEU A 97 19.77 17.59 3.36
C LEU A 97 19.83 16.23 2.65
N VAL A 98 19.00 16.02 1.63
CA VAL A 98 18.96 14.78 0.86
C VAL A 98 20.28 14.56 0.13
N GLU A 99 20.79 15.60 -0.52
CA GLU A 99 22.05 15.57 -1.25
C GLU A 99 23.23 15.36 -0.32
N PHE A 100 23.30 16.12 0.77
CA PHE A 100 24.35 15.98 1.79
C PHE A 100 24.43 14.55 2.37
N ILE A 101 23.28 13.95 2.69
CA ILE A 101 23.23 12.57 3.20
C ILE A 101 23.71 11.57 2.14
N LYS A 102 23.31 11.74 0.87
CA LYS A 102 23.74 10.86 -0.22
C LYS A 102 25.24 10.97 -0.46
N GLU A 103 25.77 12.17 -0.56
CA GLU A 103 27.19 12.44 -0.77
C GLU A 103 28.03 11.87 0.37
N THR A 104 27.66 12.19 1.62
CA THR A 104 28.36 11.66 2.80
C THR A 104 28.36 10.13 2.83
N TRP A 105 27.25 9.49 2.46
CA TRP A 105 27.16 8.03 2.40
C TRP A 105 28.04 7.44 1.29
N LEU A 106 28.07 8.06 0.11
CA LEU A 106 28.91 7.64 -1.02
C LEU A 106 30.40 7.80 -0.71
N SER A 107 30.82 8.94 -0.17
CA SER A 107 32.20 9.22 0.23
C SER A 107 32.70 8.23 1.28
N ASN A 108 31.83 7.75 2.16
CA ASN A 108 32.16 6.75 3.18
C ASN A 108 31.92 5.30 2.73
N ARG A 109 32.05 5.02 1.42
CA ARG A 109 31.93 3.69 0.81
C ARG A 109 30.65 2.95 1.18
N LYS A 110 29.55 3.69 1.35
CA LYS A 110 28.23 3.14 1.71
C LYS A 110 28.17 2.43 3.07
N ASN A 111 29.17 2.65 3.94
CA ASN A 111 29.23 1.97 5.24
C ASN A 111 28.37 2.64 6.31
N TYR A 112 28.16 3.95 6.20
CA TYR A 112 27.54 4.71 7.28
C TYR A 112 26.04 4.39 7.42
N GLY A 113 25.64 4.03 8.63
CA GLY A 113 24.24 3.92 9.04
C GLY A 113 23.75 5.19 9.75
N LEU A 114 22.55 5.12 10.33
CA LEU A 114 21.86 6.26 10.93
C LEU A 114 22.71 7.02 11.95
N VAL A 115 23.38 6.32 12.87
CA VAL A 115 24.13 6.96 13.96
C VAL A 115 25.30 7.78 13.42
N ARG A 116 26.03 7.23 12.44
CA ARG A 116 27.17 7.91 11.82
C ARG A 116 26.73 9.06 10.93
N LEU A 117 25.72 8.84 10.09
CA LEU A 117 25.16 9.91 9.24
C LEU A 117 24.56 11.03 10.07
N LEU A 118 23.82 10.73 11.14
CA LEU A 118 23.27 11.75 12.03
C LEU A 118 24.36 12.61 12.67
N ARG A 119 25.52 12.02 13.00
CA ARG A 119 26.65 12.77 13.54
C ARG A 119 27.22 13.75 12.52
N GLU A 120 27.37 13.33 11.26
CA GLU A 120 27.82 14.22 10.18
C GLU A 120 26.80 15.31 9.88
N VAL A 121 25.51 14.95 9.80
CA VAL A 121 24.43 15.93 9.61
C VAL A 121 24.41 16.96 10.73
N LYS A 122 24.57 16.56 11.99
CA LYS A 122 24.57 17.50 13.12
C LYS A 122 25.73 18.49 13.12
N LYS A 123 26.85 18.18 12.46
CA LYS A 123 27.99 19.11 12.35
C LYS A 123 27.66 20.29 11.42
N VAL A 124 26.87 20.04 10.39
CA VAL A 124 26.50 21.06 9.38
C VAL A 124 25.14 21.68 9.69
N TYR A 125 24.17 20.84 10.06
CA TYR A 125 22.78 21.20 10.27
C TYR A 125 22.31 20.74 11.66
N SER A 126 22.48 21.59 12.67
CA SER A 126 22.19 21.26 14.08
C SER A 126 20.72 20.98 14.38
N PHE A 127 19.79 21.54 13.60
CA PHE A 127 18.34 21.45 13.82
C PHE A 127 17.72 20.12 13.34
N TYR A 128 18.42 19.34 12.52
CA TYR A 128 17.88 18.07 12.03
C TYR A 128 18.00 16.94 13.06
N GLY A 129 16.84 16.39 13.45
CA GLY A 129 16.75 15.26 14.36
C GLY A 129 16.91 13.88 13.69
N ALA A 130 17.15 12.85 14.51
CA ALA A 130 17.32 11.47 14.08
C ALA A 130 16.12 10.92 13.26
N ARG A 131 14.90 11.36 13.60
CA ARG A 131 13.67 10.95 12.90
C ARG A 131 13.67 11.44 11.45
N THR A 132 14.10 12.67 11.21
CA THR A 132 14.15 13.28 9.87
C THR A 132 15.20 12.58 9.03
N VAL A 133 16.42 12.43 9.55
CA VAL A 133 17.52 11.72 8.87
C VAL A 133 17.11 10.29 8.53
N ARG A 134 16.46 9.55 9.44
CA ARG A 134 15.97 8.19 9.18
C ARG A 134 14.96 8.13 8.03
N LYS A 135 14.06 9.10 7.94
CA LYS A 135 13.07 9.15 6.84
C LYS A 135 13.75 9.45 5.51
N VAL A 136 14.68 10.41 5.47
CA VAL A 136 15.47 10.72 4.27
C VAL A 136 16.29 9.51 3.82
N MET A 137 16.96 8.82 4.75
CA MET A 137 17.67 7.57 4.47
C MET A 137 16.74 6.53 3.84
N LYS A 138 15.53 6.35 4.38
CA LYS A 138 14.55 5.40 3.84
C LYS A 138 14.10 5.77 2.43
N LEU A 139 13.89 7.06 2.16
CA LEU A 139 13.52 7.57 0.84
C LEU A 139 14.64 7.38 -0.20
N CYS A 140 15.89 7.52 0.22
CA CYS A 140 17.05 7.31 -0.64
C CYS A 140 17.53 5.85 -0.69
N GLU A 141 16.80 4.92 -0.04
CA GLU A 141 17.17 3.51 0.11
C GLU A 141 18.56 3.28 0.73
N ILE A 142 19.05 4.25 1.50
CA ILE A 142 20.35 4.22 2.15
C ILE A 142 20.29 3.32 3.38
N ARG A 143 21.20 2.35 3.42
CA ARG A 143 21.38 1.43 4.55
C ARG A 143 22.84 1.38 4.94
N GLY A 144 23.10 1.37 6.24
CA GLY A 144 24.43 1.16 6.78
C GLY A 144 24.82 -0.31 6.62
N LYS A 145 26.07 -0.55 6.19
CA LYS A 145 26.61 -1.91 6.15
C LYS A 145 26.92 -2.36 7.59
N GLN A 146 26.21 -3.39 8.05
CA GLN A 146 26.56 -4.04 9.31
C GLN A 146 27.62 -5.11 9.02
N GLU A 147 28.73 -5.06 9.73
CA GLU A 147 29.71 -6.14 9.70
C GLU A 147 29.08 -7.38 10.33
N LYS A 148 29.03 -8.48 9.56
CA LYS A 148 28.65 -9.77 10.13
C LYS A 148 29.76 -10.20 11.07
N ARG A 149 29.42 -10.50 12.32
CA ARG A 149 30.40 -11.08 13.25
C ARG A 149 30.97 -12.34 12.62
N PHE A 150 32.28 -12.36 12.41
CA PHE A 150 32.98 -13.55 11.95
C PHE A 150 32.87 -14.60 13.04
N ARG A 151 32.14 -15.68 12.76
CA ARG A 151 31.98 -16.81 13.68
C ARG A 151 32.91 -17.90 13.20
N ILE A 152 34.05 -18.04 13.87
CA ILE A 152 34.99 -19.13 13.61
C ILE A 152 34.28 -20.44 13.99
N ALA A 153 34.00 -21.26 12.99
CA ALA A 153 33.57 -22.64 13.21
C ALA A 153 34.84 -23.51 13.24
N THR A 154 35.49 -23.61 14.39
CA THR A 154 36.70 -24.44 14.56
C THR A 154 36.38 -25.92 14.41
N THR A 155 35.12 -26.30 14.57
CA THR A 155 34.64 -27.68 14.43
C THR A 155 33.76 -27.78 13.19
N ASP A 156 34.26 -28.47 12.16
CA ASP A 156 33.40 -28.91 11.06
C ASP A 156 32.57 -30.10 11.51
N SER A 157 31.39 -29.83 12.07
CA SER A 157 30.45 -30.87 12.48
C SER A 157 29.83 -31.64 11.30
N LYS A 158 30.14 -31.27 10.04
CA LYS A 158 29.68 -31.95 8.82
C LYS A 158 30.79 -32.80 8.19
N HIS A 159 31.62 -33.43 9.01
CA HIS A 159 32.58 -34.41 8.51
C HIS A 159 31.98 -35.83 8.43
N LYS A 160 32.49 -36.65 7.51
CA LYS A 160 32.13 -38.09 7.42
C LYS A 160 32.87 -38.97 8.42
N ASN A 161 33.76 -38.39 9.25
CA ASN A 161 34.54 -39.14 10.23
C ASN A 161 33.64 -39.67 11.35
N ARG A 162 34.05 -40.80 11.95
CA ARG A 162 33.33 -41.46 13.04
C ARG A 162 33.26 -40.53 14.24
N ILE A 163 32.05 -40.08 14.57
CA ILE A 163 31.77 -39.28 15.77
C ILE A 163 31.82 -40.23 16.96
N ALA A 164 32.60 -39.90 17.99
CA ALA A 164 32.65 -40.69 19.22
C ALA A 164 31.25 -40.71 19.88
N PRO A 165 30.75 -41.86 20.34
CA PRO A 165 29.45 -41.94 20.98
C PRO A 165 29.46 -41.14 22.30
N ASP A 166 28.39 -40.38 22.55
CA ASP A 166 28.18 -39.72 23.84
C ASP A 166 27.84 -40.77 24.90
N LEU A 167 28.86 -41.19 25.66
CA LEU A 167 28.74 -42.18 26.74
C LEU A 167 28.05 -41.62 27.99
N VAL A 168 27.99 -40.29 28.14
CA VAL A 168 27.53 -39.62 29.36
C VAL A 168 26.04 -39.27 29.25
N GLN A 169 25.50 -39.13 28.03
CA GLN A 169 24.08 -38.87 27.70
C GLN A 169 23.42 -37.81 28.59
N ARG A 170 24.15 -36.74 28.91
CA ARG A 170 23.62 -35.68 29.78
C ARG A 170 22.58 -34.86 29.03
N LYS A 171 21.33 -34.95 29.50
CA LYS A 171 20.21 -34.14 29.00
C LYS A 171 20.29 -32.72 29.59
N PHE A 172 21.01 -31.83 28.91
CA PHE A 172 21.00 -30.41 29.27
C PHE A 172 19.69 -29.76 28.83
N GLN A 173 18.82 -29.44 29.79
CA GLN A 173 17.66 -28.60 29.53
C GLN A 173 18.10 -27.13 29.52
N SER A 174 17.96 -26.46 28.38
CA SER A 174 18.15 -25.01 28.34
C SER A 174 16.93 -24.34 28.95
N CYS A 175 17.15 -23.51 29.98
CA CYS A 175 16.11 -22.62 30.46
C CYS A 175 15.92 -21.55 29.37
N SER A 176 14.89 -21.67 28.53
CA SER A 176 14.61 -20.63 27.54
C SER A 176 14.28 -19.35 28.30
N LYS A 177 15.02 -18.27 28.03
CA LYS A 177 14.69 -16.95 28.59
C LYS A 177 13.26 -16.58 28.17
N LYS A 178 12.39 -16.39 29.16
CA LYS A 178 11.09 -15.72 28.99
C LYS A 178 11.30 -14.27 28.58
#